data_AF-A0A8J3ETR0-F1
#
_entry.id   AF-A0A8J3ETR0-F1
#
_cell.length_a   1.000
_cell.length_b   1.000
_cell.length_c   1.000
_cell.angle_alpha   90.00
_cell.angle_beta   90.00
_cell.angle_gamma   90.00
#
_symmetry.space_group_name_H-M   'P 1'
#
loop_
_entity.id
_entity.type
_entity.pdbx_description
1 polymer ?
#
loop_
_entity_poly.entity_id
_entity_poly.type
_entity_poly.pdbx_seq_one_letter_code
_entity_poly.pdbx_strand_id
1 'polypeptide(L)'
;MAPWLAPPGPVTGDTTTGAATGTDRETTRVRDRLARIQDDLKRVRATERVLAEQVAYLAEVAQDAETRKLVAQTPLADREWRDARTDLDRHAGLLEEARSQAQALVDQRDGLLERLFELEAARPGRDDP
;
A
#
# COMPACT_ATOMS: atom_id res chain seq x y z
N MET A 1 -47.95 -15.22 59.20
CA MET A 1 -47.42 -15.97 58.04
C MET A 1 -47.06 -14.96 56.96
N ALA A 2 -45.77 -14.76 56.70
CA ALA A 2 -45.26 -13.89 55.63
C ALA A 2 -44.25 -14.69 54.80
N PRO A 3 -44.34 -14.70 53.45
CA PRO A 3 -43.42 -15.44 52.60
C PRO A 3 -42.15 -14.62 52.36
N TRP A 4 -40.99 -15.26 52.54
CA TRP A 4 -39.67 -14.70 52.23
C TRP A 4 -39.46 -14.57 50.71
N LEU A 5 -38.96 -13.40 50.27
CA LEU A 5 -38.43 -13.20 48.92
C LEU A 5 -37.11 -13.95 48.75
N ALA A 6 -36.99 -14.73 47.67
CA ALA A 6 -35.72 -15.27 47.20
C ALA A 6 -34.89 -14.16 46.52
N PRO A 7 -33.55 -14.15 46.65
CA PRO A 7 -32.70 -13.17 45.96
C PRO A 7 -32.66 -13.47 44.45
N PRO A 8 -32.58 -12.44 43.59
CA PRO A 8 -32.41 -12.64 42.15
C PRO A 8 -31.04 -13.25 41.87
N GLY A 9 -31.03 -14.33 41.07
CA GLY A 9 -29.81 -14.97 40.59
C GLY A 9 -28.94 -14.01 39.76
N PRO A 10 -27.65 -14.33 39.57
CA PRO A 10 -26.71 -13.46 38.87
C PRO A 10 -27.14 -13.29 37.42
N VAL A 11 -27.33 -12.03 37.00
CA VAL A 11 -27.48 -11.65 35.59
C VAL A 11 -26.13 -11.91 34.92
N THR A 12 -26.00 -13.03 34.23
CA THR A 12 -24.89 -13.29 33.32
C THR A 12 -25.00 -12.29 32.17
N GLY A 13 -24.23 -11.21 32.26
CA GLY A 13 -24.10 -10.22 31.19
C GLY A 13 -23.66 -10.90 29.89
N ASP A 14 -24.39 -10.58 28.84
CA ASP A 14 -24.32 -11.16 27.50
C ASP A 14 -22.98 -10.82 26.80
N THR A 15 -21.97 -11.68 27.00
CA THR A 15 -20.63 -11.54 26.39
C THR A 15 -20.67 -11.60 24.86
N THR A 16 -21.69 -12.24 24.30
CA THR A 16 -21.89 -12.41 22.86
C THR A 16 -22.14 -11.08 22.14
N THR A 17 -22.93 -10.19 22.74
CA THR A 17 -23.21 -8.85 22.18
C THR A 17 -21.97 -7.94 22.19
N GLY A 18 -21.11 -8.06 23.22
CA GLY A 18 -19.83 -7.34 23.29
C GLY A 18 -18.81 -7.81 22.25
N ALA A 19 -18.76 -9.11 21.97
CA ALA A 19 -17.88 -9.71 20.97
C ALA A 19 -18.30 -9.31 19.54
N ALA A 20 -19.60 -9.37 19.21
CA ALA A 20 -20.12 -9.00 17.90
C ALA A 20 -19.84 -7.52 17.56
N THR A 21 -20.02 -6.61 18.53
CA THR A 21 -19.70 -5.18 18.34
C THR A 21 -18.20 -4.89 18.25
N GLY A 22 -17.34 -5.75 18.80
CA GLY A 22 -15.89 -5.71 18.63
C GLY A 22 -15.47 -6.04 17.20
N THR A 23 -15.94 -7.18 16.68
CA THR A 23 -15.65 -7.67 15.32
C THR A 23 -16.14 -6.68 14.24
N ASP A 24 -17.30 -6.05 14.45
CA ASP A 24 -17.85 -5.06 13.51
C ASP A 24 -16.98 -3.79 13.42
N ARG A 25 -16.47 -3.30 14.56
CA ARG A 25 -15.56 -2.14 14.59
C ARG A 25 -14.23 -2.47 13.93
N GLU A 26 -13.70 -3.67 14.17
CA GLU A 26 -12.46 -4.11 13.53
C GLU A 26 -12.63 -4.25 12.02
N THR A 27 -13.72 -4.88 11.57
CA THR A 27 -14.09 -5.01 10.15
C THR A 27 -14.16 -3.64 9.47
N THR A 28 -14.79 -2.67 10.13
CA THR A 28 -14.89 -1.29 9.62
C THR A 28 -13.50 -0.65 9.49
N ARG A 29 -12.64 -0.77 10.51
CA ARG A 29 -11.27 -0.24 10.48
C ARG A 29 -10.42 -0.86 9.36
N VAL A 30 -10.55 -2.18 9.14
CA VAL A 30 -9.84 -2.89 8.06
C VAL A 30 -10.31 -2.38 6.70
N ARG A 31 -11.62 -2.23 6.48
CA ARG A 31 -12.19 -1.69 5.24
C ARG A 31 -11.72 -0.24 4.97
N ASP A 32 -11.73 0.61 5.99
CA ASP A 32 -11.24 1.99 5.86
C ASP A 32 -9.75 2.04 5.52
N ARG A 33 -8.95 1.13 6.09
CA ARG A 33 -7.52 1.02 5.76
C ARG A 33 -7.30 0.51 4.34
N LEU A 34 -8.07 -0.49 3.89
CA LEU A 34 -8.04 -0.98 2.51
C LEU A 34 -8.37 0.14 1.51
N ALA A 35 -9.39 0.95 1.77
CA ALA A 35 -9.75 2.09 0.92
C ALA A 35 -8.59 3.10 0.79
N ARG A 36 -7.94 3.45 1.92
CA ARG A 36 -6.76 4.33 1.92
C ARG A 36 -5.60 3.76 1.11
N ILE A 37 -5.28 2.47 1.30
CA ILE A 37 -4.21 1.79 0.55
C ILE A 37 -4.51 1.76 -0.94
N GLN A 38 -5.77 1.55 -1.34
CA GLN A 38 -6.16 1.59 -2.75
C GLN A 38 -5.91 2.98 -3.36
N ASP A 39 -6.21 4.05 -2.64
CA ASP A 39 -5.96 5.40 -3.11
C ASP A 39 -4.48 5.77 -3.15
N ASP A 40 -3.69 5.32 -2.16
CA ASP A 40 -2.24 5.44 -2.18
C ASP A 40 -1.63 4.67 -3.36
N LEU A 41 -2.08 3.45 -3.61
CA LEU A 41 -1.60 2.61 -4.72
C LEU A 41 -1.90 3.23 -6.09
N LYS A 42 -3.08 3.84 -6.26
CA LYS A 42 -3.40 4.60 -7.48
C LYS A 42 -2.42 5.74 -7.70
N ARG A 43 -2.12 6.52 -6.65
CA ARG A 43 -1.17 7.64 -6.72
C ARG A 43 0.24 7.15 -7.06
N VAL A 44 0.77 6.19 -6.32
CA VAL A 44 2.14 5.67 -6.52
C VAL A 44 2.29 5.06 -7.92
N ARG A 45 1.31 4.29 -8.41
CA ARG A 45 1.37 3.73 -9.78
C ARG A 45 1.30 4.79 -10.88
N ALA A 46 0.60 5.90 -10.65
CA ALA A 46 0.62 7.02 -11.59
C ALA A 46 2.01 7.67 -11.62
N THR A 47 2.63 7.89 -10.45
CA THR A 47 4.01 8.38 -10.33
C THR A 47 5.01 7.42 -10.97
N GLU A 48 4.89 6.11 -10.72
CA GLU A 48 5.73 5.06 -11.32
C GLU A 48 5.68 5.12 -12.85
N ARG A 49 4.49 5.28 -13.45
CA ARG A 49 4.35 5.38 -14.90
C ARG A 49 5.09 6.59 -15.48
N VAL A 50 4.92 7.76 -14.85
CA VAL A 50 5.62 8.99 -15.28
C VAL A 50 7.13 8.81 -15.15
N LEU A 51 7.61 8.24 -14.05
CA LEU A 51 9.04 7.98 -13.84
C LEU A 51 9.59 6.97 -14.86
N ALA A 52 8.82 5.96 -15.24
CA ALA A 52 9.22 5.00 -16.28
C ALA A 52 9.38 5.68 -17.64
N GLU A 53 8.46 6.57 -18.02
CA GLU A 53 8.56 7.38 -19.24
C GLU A 53 9.78 8.31 -19.20
N GLN A 54 10.03 8.96 -18.06
CA GLN A 54 11.19 9.84 -17.86
C GLN A 54 12.51 9.09 -17.95
N VAL A 55 12.62 7.91 -17.32
CA VAL A 55 13.82 7.07 -17.40
C VAL A 55 14.09 6.62 -18.83
N ALA A 56 13.05 6.21 -19.57
CA ALA A 56 13.19 5.84 -20.97
C ALA A 56 13.70 7.02 -21.81
N TYR A 57 13.13 8.22 -21.63
CA TYR A 57 13.60 9.42 -22.33
C TYR A 57 15.05 9.79 -21.95
N LEU A 58 15.39 9.79 -20.67
CA LEU A 58 16.73 10.14 -20.20
C LEU A 58 17.79 9.12 -20.64
N ALA A 59 17.41 7.86 -20.85
CA ALA A 59 18.31 6.85 -21.41
C ALA A 59 18.72 7.21 -22.84
N GLU A 60 17.78 7.63 -23.68
CA GLU A 60 18.06 8.12 -25.04
C GLU A 60 18.95 9.38 -25.00
N VAL A 61 18.64 10.35 -24.12
CA VAL A 61 19.45 11.57 -23.96
C VAL A 61 20.89 11.25 -23.53
N ALA A 62 21.07 10.32 -22.59
CA ALA A 62 22.39 9.90 -22.13
C ALA A 62 23.18 9.20 -23.24
N GLN A 63 22.52 8.37 -24.06
CA GLN A 63 23.11 7.70 -25.21
C GLN A 63 23.54 8.68 -26.31
N ASP A 64 22.72 9.69 -26.59
CA ASP A 64 23.06 10.76 -27.54
C ASP A 64 24.23 11.60 -27.04
N ALA A 65 24.26 11.93 -25.74
CA ALA A 65 25.38 12.63 -25.12
C ALA A 65 26.67 11.80 -25.15
N GLU A 66 26.57 10.48 -24.94
CA GLU A 66 27.72 9.57 -25.06
C GLU A 66 28.27 9.55 -26.48
N THR A 67 27.40 9.48 -27.48
CA THR A 67 27.79 9.54 -28.89
C THR A 67 28.53 10.85 -29.19
N ARG A 68 28.00 12.00 -28.73
CA ARG A 68 28.66 13.31 -28.90
C ARG A 68 29.99 13.39 -28.19
N LYS A 69 30.11 12.86 -26.97
CA LYS A 69 31.38 12.76 -26.23
C LYS A 69 32.44 11.99 -27.03
N LEU A 70 32.08 10.82 -27.57
CA LEU A 70 33.01 9.95 -28.30
C LEU A 70 33.48 10.58 -29.63
N VAL A 71 32.59 11.31 -30.30
CA VAL A 71 32.89 11.96 -31.59
C VAL A 71 33.67 13.26 -31.39
N ALA A 72 33.20 14.14 -30.51
CA ALA A 72 33.78 15.48 -30.36
C ALA A 72 35.07 15.48 -29.53
N GLN A 73 35.20 14.56 -28.57
CA GLN A 73 36.37 14.41 -27.70
C GLN A 73 36.78 15.72 -26.99
N THR A 74 35.79 16.55 -26.66
CA THR A 74 36.01 17.81 -25.94
C THR A 74 35.66 17.65 -24.46
N PRO A 75 36.29 18.45 -23.56
CA PRO A 75 35.90 18.49 -22.15
C PRO A 75 34.42 18.86 -21.94
N LEU A 76 33.85 19.69 -22.83
CA LEU A 76 32.45 20.08 -22.77
C LEU A 76 31.52 18.88 -23.02
N ALA A 77 31.77 18.11 -24.08
CA ALA A 77 30.94 16.95 -24.40
C ALA A 77 31.03 15.85 -23.31
N ASP A 78 32.20 15.70 -22.70
CA ASP A 78 32.40 14.79 -21.57
C ASP A 78 31.65 15.25 -20.30
N ARG A 79 31.54 16.56 -20.06
CA ARG A 79 30.69 17.11 -18.99
C ARG A 79 29.21 16.86 -19.27
N GLU A 80 28.73 17.19 -20.47
CA GLU A 80 27.32 17.00 -20.83
C GLU A 80 26.87 15.54 -20.70
N TRP A 81 27.73 14.59 -21.07
CA TRP A 81 27.47 13.17 -20.87
C TRP A 81 27.38 12.78 -19.38
N ARG A 82 28.26 13.32 -18.52
CA ARG A 82 28.18 13.06 -17.07
C ARG A 82 26.90 13.63 -16.47
N ASP A 83 26.51 14.83 -16.88
CA ASP A 83 25.29 15.48 -16.40
C ASP A 83 24.07 14.64 -16.80
N ALA A 84 23.97 14.24 -18.08
CA ALA A 84 22.89 13.38 -18.57
C ALA A 84 22.83 12.02 -17.86
N ARG A 85 23.98 11.37 -17.63
CA ARG A 85 24.04 10.12 -16.85
C ARG A 85 23.59 10.30 -15.40
N THR A 86 24.02 11.38 -14.76
CA THR A 86 23.63 11.68 -13.37
C THR A 86 22.12 11.86 -13.25
N ASP A 87 21.50 12.52 -14.23
CA ASP A 87 20.05 12.73 -14.26
C ASP A 87 19.31 11.40 -14.51
N LEU A 88 19.80 10.56 -15.43
CA LEU A 88 19.27 9.21 -15.65
C LEU A 88 19.34 8.35 -14.38
N ASP A 89 20.52 8.28 -13.74
CA ASP A 89 20.75 7.48 -12.53
C ASP A 89 19.81 7.93 -11.40
N ARG A 90 19.61 9.25 -11.24
CA ARG A 90 18.67 9.80 -10.27
C ARG A 90 17.24 9.33 -10.52
N HIS A 91 16.75 9.43 -11.75
CA HIS A 91 15.36 9.05 -12.07
C HIS A 91 15.15 7.53 -12.02
N ALA A 92 16.18 6.75 -12.36
CA ALA A 92 16.15 5.31 -12.18
C ALA A 92 16.01 4.93 -10.69
N GLY A 93 16.70 5.62 -9.80
CA GLY A 93 16.54 5.47 -8.35
C GLY A 93 15.11 5.79 -7.89
N LEU A 94 14.55 6.93 -8.32
CA LEU A 94 13.17 7.31 -7.99
C LEU A 94 12.13 6.31 -8.51
N LEU A 95 12.34 5.75 -9.71
CA LEU A 95 11.48 4.72 -10.27
C LEU A 95 11.48 3.45 -9.41
N GLU A 96 12.67 3.02 -8.96
CA GLU A 96 12.80 1.85 -8.11
C GLU A 96 12.18 2.05 -6.72
N GLU A 97 12.32 3.25 -6.16
CA GLU A 97 11.62 3.64 -4.93
C GLU A 97 10.10 3.58 -5.10
N ALA A 98 9.55 4.11 -6.20
CA ALA A 98 8.12 4.06 -6.48
C ALA A 98 7.61 2.62 -6.65
N ARG A 99 8.36 1.76 -7.33
CA ARG A 99 8.05 0.32 -7.47
C ARG A 99 8.04 -0.38 -6.11
N SER A 100 9.06 -0.14 -5.30
CA SER A 100 9.17 -0.70 -3.95
C SER A 100 8.01 -0.26 -3.06
N GLN A 101 7.62 1.02 -3.12
CA GLN A 101 6.45 1.54 -2.41
C GLN A 101 5.14 0.90 -2.89
N ALA A 102 4.98 0.74 -4.21
CA ALA A 102 3.80 0.08 -4.76
C ALA A 102 3.70 -1.37 -4.28
N GLN A 103 4.82 -2.11 -4.28
CA GLN A 103 4.85 -3.49 -3.79
C GLN A 103 4.51 -3.57 -2.30
N ALA A 104 5.10 -2.71 -1.46
CA ALA A 104 4.79 -2.68 -0.04
C ALA A 104 3.31 -2.36 0.26
N LEU A 105 2.66 -1.55 -0.58
CA LEU A 105 1.21 -1.29 -0.48
C LEU A 105 0.37 -2.49 -0.92
N VAL A 106 0.81 -3.23 -1.94
CA VAL A 106 0.17 -4.49 -2.37
C VAL A 106 0.25 -5.52 -1.25
N ASP A 107 1.42 -5.72 -0.65
CA ASP A 107 1.61 -6.69 0.43
C ASP A 107 0.75 -6.33 1.66
N GLN A 108 0.68 -5.04 2.01
CA GLN A 108 -0.20 -4.56 3.07
C GLN A 108 -1.68 -4.77 2.75
N ARG A 109 -2.10 -4.55 1.50
CA ARG A 109 -3.48 -4.79 1.06
C ARG A 109 -3.81 -6.27 1.22
N ASP A 110 -2.94 -7.15 0.75
CA ASP A 110 -3.19 -8.58 0.74
C ASP A 110 -3.31 -9.13 2.16
N GLY A 111 -2.43 -8.71 3.08
CA GLY A 111 -2.57 -9.05 4.50
C GLY A 111 -3.85 -8.51 5.15
N LEU A 112 -4.34 -7.33 4.74
CA LEU A 112 -5.62 -6.80 5.23
C LEU A 112 -6.83 -7.51 4.63
N LEU A 113 -6.73 -7.99 3.39
CA LEU A 113 -7.78 -8.80 2.77
C LEU A 113 -7.89 -10.16 3.48
N GLU A 114 -6.76 -10.81 3.76
CA GLU A 114 -6.72 -12.03 4.58
C GLU A 114 -7.37 -11.79 5.95
N ARG A 115 -6.99 -10.69 6.64
CA ARG A 115 -7.59 -10.33 7.92
C ARG A 115 -9.10 -10.09 7.81
N LEU A 116 -9.56 -9.44 6.73
CA LEU A 116 -10.99 -9.22 6.50
C LEU A 116 -11.72 -10.56 6.33
N PHE A 117 -11.15 -11.50 5.58
CA PHE A 117 -11.73 -12.84 5.43
C PHE A 117 -11.85 -13.57 6.78
N GLU A 118 -10.83 -13.51 7.63
CA GLU A 118 -10.87 -14.09 8.98
C GLU A 118 -11.98 -13.47 9.85
N LEU A 119 -12.09 -12.14 9.86
CA LEU A 119 -13.09 -11.43 10.64
C LEU A 119 -14.51 -11.73 10.17
N GLU A 120 -14.70 -11.86 8.86
CA GLU A 120 -15.99 -12.21 8.28
C GLU A 120 -16.37 -13.68 8.50
N ALA A 121 -15.39 -14.59 8.58
CA ALA A 121 -15.61 -15.99 8.94
C ALA A 121 -15.93 -16.14 10.44
N ALA A 122 -15.34 -15.31 11.30
CA ALA A 122 -15.59 -15.31 12.73
C ALA A 122 -16.93 -14.65 13.14
N ARG A 123 -17.69 -14.10 12.19
CA ARG A 123 -18.98 -13.44 12.48
C ARG A 123 -20.04 -14.50 12.84
N PRO A 124 -20.64 -14.45 14.06
CA PRO A 124 -21.69 -15.39 14.43
C PRO A 124 -22.90 -15.24 13.50
N GLY A 125 -23.38 -16.35 12.92
CA GLY A 125 -24.60 -16.38 12.10
C GLY A 125 -24.42 -16.41 10.58
N ARG A 126 -23.21 -16.65 10.04
CA ARG A 126 -22.99 -16.88 8.60
C ARG A 126 -23.17 -18.37 8.18
N ASP A 127 -23.38 -19.27 9.15
CA ASP A 127 -23.47 -20.72 8.97
C ASP A 127 -24.90 -21.31 8.99
N ASP A 128 -25.95 -20.51 8.75
CA ASP A 128 -27.31 -21.06 8.55
C ASP A 128 -27.66 -21.13 7.05
N PRO A 129 -27.95 -22.32 6.48
CA PRO A 129 -28.40 -22.50 5.10
C PRO A 129 -29.82 -21.99 4.83
#